data_AF-A0A7J8Q4L6-F1
#
_entry.id   AF-A0A7J8Q4L6-F1
#
_cell.length_a   1.000
_cell.length_b   1.000
_cell.length_c   1.000
_cell.angle_alpha   90.00
_cell.angle_beta   90.00
_cell.angle_gamma   90.00
#
_symmetry.space_group_name_H-M   'P 1'
#
loop_
_entity.id
_entity.type
_entity.pdbx_description
1 polymer ?
#
loop_
_entity_poly.entity_id
_entity_poly.type
_entity_poly.pdbx_seq_one_letter_code
_entity_poly.pdbx_strand_id
1 'polypeptide(L)'
;MDRLNGPPRLMIVSDLDFTMVDHEDPENLSLLRFNALWEAYYRHDSLLVYSTGRSPTIYKQLRNEKPLLTPDITIMSVGTEIAYGEPMVPDYDWEQHLNLNWDRDIITQETAKFPQLIPQACFFTLHLFIFARKNANLAFVSSSAEDRAQTRISGTEQRPHKVSFFLEKPNSLEVIKALSESLEKHKLDVKIIYSHGTALDVLPKGADKGQALAYLQRKLKANGRVPLSSLVCGDSGNDAELFTVPDVYGVM
;
A
#
# COMPACT_ATOMS: atom_id res chain seq x y z
N MET A 1 -14.07 0.21 18.20
CA MET A 1 -13.31 1.27 18.90
C MET A 1 -13.87 1.49 20.31
N ASP A 2 -14.36 0.44 20.95
CA ASP A 2 -15.23 0.60 22.13
C ASP A 2 -14.44 0.76 23.43
N ARG A 3 -13.10 0.67 23.34
CA ARG A 3 -12.18 0.92 24.46
C ARG A 3 -12.05 2.40 24.84
N LEU A 4 -12.33 3.31 23.91
CA LEU A 4 -12.10 4.74 24.13
C LEU A 4 -13.35 5.40 24.73
N ASN A 5 -13.19 6.00 25.91
CA ASN A 5 -14.24 6.74 26.61
C ASN A 5 -14.31 8.23 26.20
N GLY A 6 -13.71 8.60 25.07
CA GLY A 6 -13.58 9.98 24.60
C GLY A 6 -12.70 10.10 23.35
N PRO A 7 -12.33 11.33 22.95
CA PRO A 7 -11.36 11.54 21.88
C PRO A 7 -10.02 10.89 22.25
N PRO A 8 -9.34 10.22 21.29
CA PRO A 8 -8.02 9.66 21.55
C PRO A 8 -7.03 10.75 21.98
N ARG A 9 -6.23 10.50 23.01
CA ARG A 9 -5.18 11.44 23.42
C ARG A 9 -4.09 11.56 22.35
N LEU A 10 -3.72 10.45 21.73
CA LEU A 10 -2.70 10.37 20.69
C LEU A 10 -3.18 9.42 19.59
N MET A 11 -2.86 9.71 18.35
CA MET A 11 -2.93 8.77 17.23
C MET A 11 -1.54 8.62 16.62
N ILE A 12 -0.98 7.41 16.63
CA ILE A 12 0.26 7.11 15.90
C ILE A 12 -0.12 6.47 14.58
N VAL A 13 0.39 7.02 13.49
CA VAL A 13 0.27 6.50 12.12
C VAL A 13 1.67 6.17 11.65
N SER A 14 2.00 4.90 11.56
CA SER A 14 3.36 4.47 11.22
C SER A 14 3.35 3.64 9.95
N ASP A 15 4.28 3.90 9.04
CA ASP A 15 4.70 2.86 8.10
C ASP A 15 5.27 1.65 8.85
N LEU A 16 5.35 0.52 8.15
CA LEU A 16 5.87 -0.72 8.69
C LEU A 16 7.32 -0.95 8.30
N ASP A 17 7.63 -1.02 7.01
CA ASP A 17 8.91 -1.55 6.55
C ASP A 17 9.99 -0.48 6.73
N PHE A 18 11.08 -0.79 7.44
CA PHE A 18 12.14 0.17 7.81
C PHE A 18 11.68 1.35 8.69
N THR A 19 10.43 1.33 9.17
CA THR A 19 9.89 2.30 10.13
C THR A 19 9.54 1.64 11.46
N MET A 20 8.44 0.87 11.52
CA MET A 20 8.03 0.13 12.74
C MET A 20 8.71 -1.24 12.83
N VAL A 21 8.96 -1.86 11.68
CA VAL A 21 9.60 -3.15 11.51
C VAL A 21 10.97 -2.93 10.89
N ASP A 22 11.99 -3.17 11.68
CA ASP A 22 13.35 -3.28 11.19
C ASP A 22 13.59 -4.71 10.67
N HIS A 23 13.95 -4.82 9.39
CA HIS A 23 14.28 -6.10 8.76
C HIS A 23 15.72 -6.53 9.02
N GLU A 24 16.55 -5.62 9.52
CA GLU A 24 17.93 -5.88 9.93
C GLU A 24 18.04 -6.26 11.42
N ASP A 25 16.94 -6.16 12.18
CA ASP A 25 16.82 -6.61 13.58
C ASP A 25 16.09 -7.97 13.65
N PRO A 26 16.81 -9.10 13.64
CA PRO A 26 16.19 -10.43 13.74
C PRO A 26 15.55 -10.68 15.12
N GLU A 27 16.00 -9.97 16.16
CA GLU A 27 15.48 -10.11 17.53
C GLU A 27 14.24 -9.25 17.77
N ASN A 28 14.01 -8.25 16.91
CA ASN A 28 12.90 -7.30 17.00
C ASN A 28 12.90 -6.51 18.33
N LEU A 29 14.08 -6.24 18.90
CA LEU A 29 14.22 -5.62 20.22
C LEU A 29 13.54 -4.25 20.27
N SER A 30 13.70 -3.43 19.23
CA SER A 30 13.07 -2.10 19.15
C SER A 30 11.54 -2.20 19.06
N LEU A 31 11.03 -3.11 18.24
CA LEU A 31 9.59 -3.37 18.12
C LEU A 31 9.01 -3.88 19.44
N LEU A 32 9.67 -4.83 20.12
CA LEU A 32 9.23 -5.35 21.41
C LEU A 32 9.22 -4.27 22.50
N ARG A 33 10.20 -3.35 22.50
CA ARG A 33 10.22 -2.19 23.40
C ARG A 33 9.05 -1.24 23.12
N PHE A 34 8.79 -0.94 21.84
CA PHE A 34 7.61 -0.16 21.45
C PHE A 34 6.33 -0.84 21.95
N ASN A 35 6.18 -2.14 21.72
CA ASN A 35 4.99 -2.88 22.14
C ASN A 35 4.78 -2.80 23.65
N ALA A 36 5.82 -3.00 24.44
CA ALA A 36 5.75 -2.93 25.91
C ALA A 36 5.33 -1.52 26.38
N LEU A 37 5.89 -0.47 25.79
CA LEU A 37 5.53 0.91 26.11
C LEU A 37 4.09 1.22 25.69
N TRP A 38 3.69 0.81 24.49
CA TRP A 38 2.36 1.05 23.95
C TRP A 38 1.29 0.39 24.84
N GLU A 39 1.45 -0.90 25.13
CA GLU A 39 0.51 -1.66 25.97
C GLU A 39 0.43 -1.09 27.40
N ALA A 40 1.55 -0.71 27.99
CA ALA A 40 1.58 -0.21 29.37
C ALA A 40 0.99 1.20 29.53
N TYR A 41 1.22 2.11 28.56
CA TYR A 41 0.98 3.55 28.78
C TYR A 41 0.08 4.24 27.77
N TYR A 42 -0.13 3.67 26.57
CA TYR A 42 -0.83 4.39 25.49
C TYR A 42 -2.09 3.66 25.00
N ARG A 43 -2.12 2.32 25.07
CA ARG A 43 -3.22 1.51 24.55
C ARG A 43 -4.58 1.84 25.16
N HIS A 44 -4.66 2.38 26.36
CA HIS A 44 -5.96 2.63 26.99
C HIS A 44 -6.67 3.87 26.42
N ASP A 45 -5.93 4.86 25.90
CA ASP A 45 -6.48 6.16 25.49
C ASP A 45 -5.99 6.69 24.13
N SER A 46 -5.12 5.96 23.43
CA SER A 46 -4.48 6.39 22.18
C SER A 46 -4.75 5.40 21.04
N LEU A 47 -4.79 5.83 19.77
CA LEU A 47 -5.01 4.99 18.59
C LEU A 47 -3.70 4.58 17.92
N LEU A 48 -3.59 3.31 17.53
CA LEU A 48 -2.50 2.81 16.69
C LEU A 48 -3.03 2.56 15.27
N VAL A 49 -2.37 3.18 14.29
CA VAL A 49 -2.65 3.04 12.87
C VAL A 49 -1.37 2.59 12.18
N TYR A 50 -1.44 1.50 11.42
CA TYR A 50 -0.38 1.14 10.48
C TYR A 50 -0.74 1.60 9.08
N SER A 51 0.21 2.20 8.36
CA SER A 51 0.03 2.74 7.01
C SER A 51 1.09 2.20 6.08
N THR A 52 0.79 1.07 5.43
CA THR A 52 1.79 0.28 4.70
C THR A 52 1.51 0.21 3.19
N GLY A 53 2.58 0.05 2.41
CA GLY A 53 2.48 -0.33 1.00
C GLY A 53 2.07 -1.79 0.79
N ARG A 54 2.18 -2.63 1.82
CA ARG A 54 1.81 -4.06 1.75
C ARG A 54 0.32 -4.22 1.50
N SER A 55 0.00 -5.23 0.70
CA SER A 55 -1.39 -5.64 0.50
C SER A 55 -1.94 -6.42 1.69
N PRO A 56 -3.27 -6.59 1.84
CA PRO A 56 -3.86 -7.29 2.99
C PRO A 56 -3.30 -8.69 3.21
N THR A 57 -3.04 -9.44 2.14
CA THR A 57 -2.45 -10.78 2.22
C THR A 57 -1.03 -10.74 2.77
N ILE A 58 -0.19 -9.83 2.26
CA ILE A 58 1.22 -9.69 2.66
C ILE A 58 1.34 -9.10 4.07
N TYR A 59 0.44 -8.18 4.44
CA TYR A 59 0.36 -7.66 5.80
C TYR A 59 -0.03 -8.75 6.80
N LYS A 60 -1.03 -9.60 6.47
CA LYS A 60 -1.38 -10.76 7.32
C LYS A 60 -0.21 -11.72 7.53
N GLN A 61 0.62 -11.94 6.50
CA GLN A 61 1.84 -12.74 6.62
C GLN A 61 2.83 -12.08 7.58
N LEU A 62 3.10 -10.79 7.42
CA LEU A 62 3.99 -10.04 8.31
C LEU A 62 3.55 -10.13 9.78
N ARG A 63 2.23 -10.07 10.05
CA ARG A 63 1.69 -10.23 11.41
C ARG A 63 1.96 -11.61 12.02
N ASN A 64 2.13 -12.65 11.20
CA ASN A 64 2.50 -13.99 11.66
C ASN A 64 4.02 -14.15 11.85
N GLU A 65 4.81 -13.33 11.15
CA GLU A 65 6.28 -13.40 11.15
C GLU A 65 6.92 -12.51 12.21
N LYS A 66 6.31 -11.35 12.49
CA LYS A 66 6.82 -10.32 13.38
C LYS A 66 5.86 -10.14 14.55
N PRO A 67 6.36 -9.82 15.77
CA PRO A 67 5.53 -9.60 16.95
C PRO A 67 4.84 -8.24 16.89
N LEU A 68 4.07 -7.96 15.83
CA LEU A 68 3.33 -6.71 15.68
C LEU A 68 2.14 -6.70 16.64
N LEU A 69 1.90 -5.55 17.27
CA LEU A 69 0.62 -5.31 17.93
C LEU A 69 -0.49 -5.30 16.89
N THR A 70 -1.69 -5.69 17.31
CA THR A 70 -2.90 -5.46 16.52
C THR A 70 -3.22 -3.97 16.56
N PRO A 71 -3.15 -3.26 15.41
CA PRO A 71 -3.53 -1.86 15.36
C PRO A 71 -5.05 -1.72 15.46
N ASP A 72 -5.52 -0.51 15.77
CA ASP A 72 -6.95 -0.21 15.69
C ASP A 72 -7.39 -0.09 14.22
N ILE A 73 -6.49 0.39 13.36
CA ILE A 73 -6.75 0.69 11.95
C ILE A 73 -5.52 0.32 11.13
N THR A 74 -5.74 -0.20 9.93
CA THR A 74 -4.67 -0.46 8.96
C THR A 74 -5.03 0.17 7.63
N ILE A 75 -4.18 1.06 7.15
CA ILE A 75 -4.15 1.57 5.78
C ILE A 75 -3.16 0.68 5.01
N MET A 76 -3.60 0.08 3.91
CA MET A 76 -2.85 -0.92 3.14
C MET A 76 -2.80 -0.55 1.67
N SER A 77 -1.99 -1.27 0.90
CA SER A 77 -1.90 -1.12 -0.56
C SER A 77 -1.69 0.35 -0.97
N VAL A 78 -0.83 1.06 -0.23
CA VAL A 78 -0.49 2.48 -0.45
C VAL A 78 -1.73 3.40 -0.37
N GLY A 79 -2.65 3.13 0.56
CA GLY A 79 -3.81 3.99 0.80
C GLY A 79 -5.07 3.60 0.03
N THR A 80 -5.04 2.53 -0.75
CA THR A 80 -6.24 2.06 -1.49
C THR A 80 -7.19 1.24 -0.63
N GLU A 81 -6.75 0.74 0.51
CA GLU A 81 -7.54 -0.12 1.39
C GLU A 81 -7.41 0.35 2.85
N ILE A 82 -8.54 0.42 3.56
CA ILE A 82 -8.58 0.70 5.00
C ILE A 82 -9.32 -0.44 5.68
N ALA A 83 -8.79 -0.94 6.78
CA ALA A 83 -9.40 -2.01 7.56
C ALA A 83 -9.31 -1.75 9.07
N TYR A 84 -10.22 -2.33 9.84
CA TYR A 84 -10.36 -2.10 11.28
C TYR A 84 -10.10 -3.34 12.13
N GLY A 85 -9.26 -3.16 13.15
CA GLY A 85 -9.00 -4.12 14.23
C GLY A 85 -8.45 -5.48 13.77
N GLU A 86 -8.45 -6.43 14.71
CA GLU A 86 -8.00 -7.81 14.48
C GLU A 86 -8.68 -8.50 13.28
N PRO A 87 -10.00 -8.40 13.09
CA PRO A 87 -10.66 -9.08 11.98
C PRO A 87 -10.36 -8.45 10.62
N MET A 88 -9.69 -7.29 10.59
CA MET A 88 -9.45 -6.49 9.38
C MET A 88 -10.73 -6.21 8.60
N VAL A 89 -11.76 -5.70 9.28
CA VAL A 89 -13.03 -5.35 8.65
C VAL A 89 -12.81 -4.19 7.68
N PRO A 90 -13.12 -4.33 6.36
CA PRO A 90 -12.91 -3.26 5.39
C PRO A 90 -13.75 -2.01 5.66
N ASP A 91 -13.20 -0.84 5.33
CA ASP A 91 -13.94 0.42 5.27
C ASP A 91 -14.67 0.55 3.92
N TYR A 92 -15.93 0.13 3.89
CA TYR A 92 -16.74 0.21 2.67
C TYR A 92 -17.00 1.65 2.21
N ASP A 93 -17.05 2.65 3.11
CA ASP A 93 -17.25 4.04 2.72
C ASP A 93 -16.01 4.59 1.98
N TRP A 94 -14.81 4.18 2.41
CA TRP A 94 -13.56 4.51 1.71
C TRP A 94 -13.49 3.84 0.34
N GLU A 95 -13.89 2.56 0.27
CA GLU A 95 -13.98 1.84 -1.00
C GLU A 95 -14.91 2.57 -1.99
N GLN A 96 -16.10 2.99 -1.52
CA GLN A 96 -17.03 3.76 -2.35
C GLN A 96 -16.48 5.14 -2.73
N HIS A 97 -15.73 5.79 -1.84
CA HIS A 97 -15.06 7.05 -2.15
C HIS A 97 -14.06 6.87 -3.30
N LEU A 98 -13.28 5.79 -3.30
CA LEU A 98 -12.31 5.49 -4.35
C LEU A 98 -12.96 5.01 -5.66
N ASN A 99 -14.20 4.50 -5.62
CA ASN A 99 -14.95 4.11 -6.82
C ASN A 99 -15.39 5.32 -7.67
N LEU A 100 -15.38 6.54 -7.12
CA LEU A 100 -15.77 7.74 -7.86
C LEU A 100 -14.82 7.98 -9.04
N ASN A 101 -15.36 7.92 -10.26
CA ASN A 101 -14.62 8.04 -11.52
C ASN A 101 -13.47 7.02 -11.66
N TRP A 102 -13.59 5.85 -11.01
CA TRP A 102 -12.70 4.72 -11.15
C TRP A 102 -13.43 3.56 -11.81
N ASP A 103 -12.87 3.05 -12.91
CA ASP A 103 -13.37 1.86 -13.59
C ASP A 103 -12.19 0.95 -13.93
N ARG A 104 -12.01 -0.09 -13.12
CA ARG A 104 -10.90 -1.03 -13.26
C ARG A 104 -10.95 -1.78 -14.60
N ASP A 105 -12.13 -2.08 -15.12
CA ASP A 105 -12.28 -2.85 -16.35
C ASP A 105 -11.87 -2.01 -17.55
N ILE A 106 -12.28 -0.74 -17.61
CA ILE A 106 -11.80 0.21 -18.63
C ILE A 106 -10.29 0.39 -18.50
N ILE A 107 -9.75 0.56 -17.30
CA ILE A 107 -8.29 0.70 -17.11
C ILE A 107 -7.54 -0.53 -17.63
N THR A 108 -8.04 -1.72 -17.32
CA THR A 108 -7.43 -2.98 -17.78
C THR A 108 -7.52 -3.10 -19.31
N GLN A 109 -8.63 -2.69 -19.92
CA GLN A 109 -8.80 -2.68 -21.38
C GLN A 109 -7.88 -1.67 -22.07
N GLU A 110 -7.76 -0.45 -21.54
CA GLU A 110 -6.88 0.58 -22.09
C GLU A 110 -5.41 0.20 -21.94
N THR A 111 -5.00 -0.30 -20.78
CA THR A 111 -3.61 -0.75 -20.54
C THR A 111 -3.21 -1.94 -21.40
N ALA A 112 -4.15 -2.84 -21.74
CA ALA A 112 -3.88 -3.96 -22.65
C ALA A 112 -3.50 -3.53 -24.07
N LYS A 113 -3.77 -2.28 -24.46
CA LYS A 113 -3.35 -1.72 -25.77
C LYS A 113 -1.86 -1.36 -25.82
N PHE A 114 -1.18 -1.35 -24.68
CA PHE A 114 0.24 -1.01 -24.56
C PHE A 114 1.06 -2.28 -24.36
N PRO A 115 1.67 -2.85 -25.41
CA PRO A 115 2.46 -4.09 -25.30
C PRO A 115 3.68 -3.96 -24.38
N GLN A 116 4.10 -2.73 -24.06
CA GLN A 116 5.19 -2.43 -23.13
C GLN A 116 4.80 -2.62 -21.66
N LEU A 117 3.50 -2.68 -21.34
CA LEU A 117 3.01 -2.85 -19.97
C LEU A 117 2.82 -4.34 -19.68
N ILE A 118 3.63 -4.86 -18.77
CA ILE A 118 3.59 -6.27 -18.38
C ILE A 118 2.93 -6.38 -17.00
N PRO A 119 1.73 -6.98 -16.86
CA PRO A 119 1.02 -7.04 -15.59
C PRO A 119 1.85 -7.70 -14.47
N GLN A 120 1.82 -7.12 -13.27
CA GLN A 120 2.41 -7.71 -12.06
C GLN A 120 1.46 -8.76 -11.45
N ALA A 121 1.20 -9.84 -12.18
CA ALA A 121 0.16 -10.82 -11.82
C ALA A 121 0.64 -11.93 -10.85
N CYS A 122 1.95 -12.24 -10.82
CA CYS A 122 2.56 -13.27 -9.94
C CYS A 122 4.10 -13.25 -10.04
N PHE A 123 4.80 -14.01 -9.18
CA PHE A 123 6.24 -14.32 -9.27
C PHE A 123 6.70 -14.73 -10.68
N PHE A 124 5.83 -15.42 -11.45
CA PHE A 124 6.09 -15.81 -12.84
C PHE A 124 6.28 -14.62 -13.80
N THR A 125 5.56 -13.50 -13.59
CA THR A 125 5.69 -12.31 -14.45
C THR A 125 7.01 -11.57 -14.24
N LEU A 126 7.55 -11.58 -13.01
CA LEU A 126 8.87 -11.00 -12.74
C LEU A 126 9.99 -11.84 -13.37
N HIS A 127 9.91 -13.17 -13.30
CA HIS A 127 10.89 -14.05 -13.96
C HIS A 127 10.87 -13.91 -15.48
N LEU A 128 9.68 -13.85 -16.10
CA LEU A 128 9.53 -13.63 -17.53
C LEU A 128 10.08 -12.27 -17.96
N PHE A 129 9.84 -11.22 -17.17
CA PHE A 129 10.38 -9.88 -17.39
C PHE A 129 11.91 -9.85 -17.30
N ILE A 130 12.49 -10.45 -16.26
CA ILE A 130 13.95 -10.57 -16.09
C ILE A 130 14.56 -11.41 -17.23
N PHE A 131 13.89 -12.48 -17.66
CA PHE A 131 14.33 -13.34 -18.75
C PHE A 131 14.31 -12.61 -20.10
N ALA A 132 13.25 -11.85 -20.39
CA ALA A 132 13.16 -10.98 -21.57
C ALA A 132 14.27 -9.92 -21.57
N ARG A 133 14.59 -9.33 -20.41
CA ARG A 133 15.68 -8.37 -20.25
C ARG A 133 17.07 -8.96 -20.51
N LYS A 134 17.28 -10.26 -20.24
CA LYS A 134 18.56 -10.95 -20.42
C LYS A 134 18.75 -11.56 -21.80
N ASN A 135 17.68 -11.93 -22.51
CA ASN A 135 17.75 -12.64 -23.78
C ASN A 135 16.91 -11.95 -24.87
N ALA A 136 17.48 -10.94 -25.53
CA ALA A 136 16.90 -10.34 -26.74
C ALA A 136 16.96 -11.27 -27.99
N ASN A 137 17.49 -12.48 -27.85
CA ASN A 137 17.51 -13.52 -28.89
C ASN A 137 17.68 -14.89 -28.20
N LEU A 138 16.61 -15.65 -27.98
CA LEU A 138 16.57 -17.12 -28.20
C LEU A 138 15.21 -17.69 -27.78
N ALA A 139 14.79 -18.72 -28.52
CA ALA A 139 13.53 -19.42 -28.37
C ALA A 139 13.38 -20.17 -27.04
N PHE A 140 12.12 -20.32 -26.65
CA PHE A 140 11.56 -21.11 -25.55
C PHE A 140 12.36 -22.39 -25.24
N VAL A 141 12.85 -22.53 -24.01
CA VAL A 141 13.36 -23.81 -23.49
C VAL A 141 12.54 -24.20 -22.26
N SER A 142 12.00 -25.41 -22.32
CA SER A 142 11.10 -26.03 -21.36
C SER A 142 11.75 -26.32 -20.02
N SER A 143 10.92 -26.18 -18.98
CA SER A 143 11.18 -26.41 -17.56
C SER A 143 11.58 -27.84 -17.19
N SER A 144 12.65 -27.98 -16.38
CA SER A 144 12.72 -28.94 -15.26
C SER A 144 14.08 -28.83 -14.55
N ALA A 145 14.18 -28.12 -13.41
CA ALA A 145 15.22 -28.34 -12.37
C ALA A 145 15.21 -27.37 -11.17
N GLU A 146 14.40 -26.31 -11.11
CA GLU A 146 14.47 -25.31 -10.01
C GLU A 146 13.37 -25.43 -8.94
N ASP A 147 12.64 -26.54 -8.95
CA ASP A 147 11.32 -26.68 -8.30
C ASP A 147 11.35 -27.07 -6.81
N ARG A 148 12.38 -26.68 -6.03
CA ARG A 148 12.51 -27.13 -4.62
C ARG A 148 12.88 -26.09 -3.56
N ALA A 149 12.87 -24.79 -3.85
CA ALA A 149 13.09 -23.78 -2.81
C ALA A 149 12.30 -22.47 -3.06
N GLN A 150 10.97 -22.54 -3.09
CA GLN A 150 10.11 -21.36 -2.97
C GLN A 150 8.71 -21.78 -2.52
N THR A 151 8.46 -21.63 -1.23
CA THR A 151 7.15 -21.87 -0.62
C THR A 151 6.15 -20.83 -1.15
N ARG A 152 5.36 -21.24 -2.15
CA ARG A 152 4.05 -20.73 -2.61
C ARG A 152 3.56 -19.43 -1.95
N ILE A 153 3.67 -18.30 -2.65
CA ILE A 153 2.79 -17.13 -2.47
C ILE A 153 2.35 -16.65 -3.87
N SER A 154 1.13 -17.02 -4.26
CA SER A 154 0.45 -16.49 -5.45
C SER A 154 -0.36 -15.24 -5.09
N GLY A 155 0.30 -14.24 -4.50
CA GLY A 155 -0.28 -12.94 -4.25
C GLY A 155 -0.08 -12.06 -5.46
N THR A 156 -1.11 -11.85 -6.26
CA THR A 156 -1.09 -10.82 -7.31
C THR A 156 -0.97 -9.44 -6.66
N GLU A 157 -0.21 -8.51 -7.24
CA GLU A 157 -0.20 -7.10 -6.80
C GLU A 157 -1.44 -6.34 -7.27
N GLN A 158 -2.25 -6.97 -8.13
CA GLN A 158 -3.52 -6.43 -8.61
C GLN A 158 -4.56 -6.36 -7.50
N ARG A 159 -5.17 -5.20 -7.28
CA ARG A 159 -6.29 -4.98 -6.35
C ARG A 159 -7.47 -4.31 -7.07
N PRO A 160 -8.66 -4.24 -6.43
CA PRO A 160 -9.79 -3.51 -6.99
C PRO A 160 -9.46 -2.07 -7.38
N HIS A 161 -8.62 -1.39 -6.59
CA HIS A 161 -8.19 0.00 -6.79
C HIS A 161 -6.68 0.15 -7.05
N LYS A 162 -6.01 -0.91 -7.52
CA LYS A 162 -4.59 -0.86 -7.90
C LYS A 162 -4.34 -1.80 -9.07
N VAL A 163 -3.88 -1.25 -10.19
CA VAL A 163 -3.48 -2.03 -11.38
C VAL A 163 -1.99 -1.81 -11.64
N SER A 164 -1.19 -2.86 -11.43
CA SER A 164 0.28 -2.77 -11.42
C SER A 164 0.92 -3.43 -12.63
N PHE A 165 1.95 -2.81 -13.19
CA PHE A 165 2.68 -3.25 -14.37
C PHE A 165 4.20 -3.09 -14.18
N PHE A 166 4.96 -3.87 -14.94
CA PHE A 166 6.33 -3.55 -15.27
C PHE A 166 6.36 -2.77 -16.58
N LEU A 167 7.14 -1.70 -16.61
CA LEU A 167 7.41 -0.86 -17.77
C LEU A 167 8.90 -0.57 -17.81
N GLU A 168 9.60 -0.96 -18.87
CA GLU A 168 11.03 -0.64 -18.99
C GLU A 168 11.26 0.87 -19.16
N LYS A 169 12.40 1.34 -18.65
CA LYS A 169 12.78 2.75 -18.70
C LYS A 169 12.81 3.36 -20.13
N PRO A 170 13.31 2.68 -21.18
CA PRO A 170 13.23 3.19 -22.54
C PRO A 170 11.78 3.46 -22.93
N ASN A 171 11.49 4.68 -23.40
CA ASN A 171 10.16 5.13 -23.83
C ASN A 171 9.08 5.15 -22.73
N SER A 172 9.45 4.95 -21.46
CA SER A 172 8.50 4.97 -20.33
C SER A 172 7.68 6.26 -20.28
N LEU A 173 8.31 7.42 -20.50
CA LEU A 173 7.63 8.72 -20.52
C LEU A 173 6.57 8.82 -21.62
N GLU A 174 6.85 8.31 -22.82
CA GLU A 174 5.90 8.33 -23.95
C GLU A 174 4.72 7.40 -23.68
N VAL A 175 4.98 6.20 -23.15
CA VAL A 175 3.95 5.23 -22.78
C VAL A 175 3.06 5.78 -21.66
N ILE A 176 3.66 6.34 -20.60
CA ILE A 176 2.92 6.93 -19.47
C ILE A 176 2.05 8.10 -19.96
N LYS A 177 2.60 8.98 -20.80
CA LYS A 177 1.85 10.10 -21.35
C LYS A 177 0.67 9.63 -22.21
N ALA A 178 0.89 8.71 -23.13
CA ALA A 178 -0.15 8.17 -23.99
C ALA A 178 -1.22 7.40 -23.18
N LEU A 179 -0.82 6.67 -22.14
CA LEU A 179 -1.75 6.02 -21.22
C LEU A 179 -2.61 7.04 -20.47
N SER A 180 -2.00 8.09 -19.92
CA SER A 180 -2.72 9.18 -19.23
C SER A 180 -3.77 9.81 -20.16
N GLU A 181 -3.37 10.18 -21.37
CA GLU A 181 -4.28 10.75 -22.38
C GLU A 181 -5.41 9.78 -22.78
N SER A 182 -5.15 8.46 -22.80
CA SER A 182 -6.20 7.47 -23.06
C SER A 182 -7.21 7.42 -21.91
N LEU A 183 -6.73 7.33 -20.66
CA LEU A 183 -7.59 7.24 -19.49
C LEU A 183 -8.42 8.52 -19.25
N GLU A 184 -7.84 9.69 -19.54
CA GLU A 184 -8.53 10.99 -19.48
C GLU A 184 -9.72 11.07 -20.45
N LYS A 185 -9.63 10.46 -21.64
CA LYS A 185 -10.76 10.41 -22.60
C LYS A 185 -11.97 9.66 -22.06
N HIS A 186 -11.74 8.70 -21.17
CA HIS A 186 -12.79 7.97 -20.46
C HIS A 186 -13.29 8.71 -19.20
N LYS A 187 -12.79 9.92 -18.93
CA LYS A 187 -13.11 10.74 -17.75
C LYS A 187 -12.80 10.02 -16.43
N LEU A 188 -11.79 9.17 -16.43
CA LEU A 188 -11.33 8.46 -15.24
C LEU A 188 -10.39 9.35 -14.43
N ASP A 189 -10.60 9.41 -13.12
CA ASP A 189 -9.73 10.12 -12.20
C ASP A 189 -8.66 9.16 -11.68
N VAL A 190 -7.55 9.09 -12.41
CA VAL A 190 -6.43 8.20 -12.11
C VAL A 190 -5.15 8.96 -11.73
N LYS A 191 -4.30 8.31 -10.96
CA LYS A 191 -2.91 8.68 -10.68
C LYS A 191 -2.02 7.54 -11.18
N ILE A 192 -1.06 7.85 -12.03
CA ILE A 192 -0.06 6.90 -12.52
C ILE A 192 1.23 7.14 -11.74
N ILE A 193 1.71 6.12 -11.04
CA ILE A 193 2.95 6.17 -10.27
C ILE A 193 3.98 5.30 -10.95
N TYR A 194 5.11 5.89 -11.36
CA TYR A 194 6.25 5.17 -11.88
C TYR A 194 7.40 5.22 -10.89
N SER A 195 7.84 4.06 -10.41
CA SER A 195 8.84 3.94 -9.34
C SER A 195 9.95 2.96 -9.69
N HIS A 196 11.12 3.15 -9.05
CA HIS A 196 12.28 2.26 -9.18
C HIS A 196 12.77 2.03 -10.62
N GLY A 197 12.39 2.90 -11.55
CA GLY A 197 12.73 2.79 -12.97
C GLY A 197 12.17 1.56 -13.67
N THR A 198 11.14 0.92 -13.11
CA THR A 198 10.48 -0.24 -13.76
C THR A 198 9.05 -0.52 -13.32
N ALA A 199 8.63 -0.14 -12.12
CA ALA A 199 7.29 -0.45 -11.61
C ALA A 199 6.33 0.70 -11.94
N LEU A 200 5.17 0.37 -12.51
CA LEU A 200 4.12 1.32 -12.82
C LEU A 200 2.82 0.88 -12.15
N ASP A 201 2.24 1.76 -11.35
CA ASP A 201 0.94 1.55 -10.70
C ASP A 201 -0.07 2.55 -11.22
N VAL A 202 -1.27 2.07 -11.58
CA VAL A 202 -2.44 2.91 -11.85
C VAL A 202 -3.37 2.80 -10.65
N LEU A 203 -3.64 3.93 -10.01
CA LEU A 203 -4.45 4.08 -8.81
C LEU A 203 -5.56 5.12 -9.05
N PRO A 204 -6.65 5.12 -8.26
CA PRO A 204 -7.54 6.28 -8.20
C PRO A 204 -6.77 7.54 -7.81
N LYS A 205 -7.17 8.70 -8.34
CA LYS A 205 -6.48 9.97 -8.09
C LYS A 205 -6.38 10.34 -6.61
N GLY A 206 -7.40 9.97 -5.83
CA GLY A 206 -7.46 10.19 -4.38
C GLY A 206 -6.77 9.10 -3.54
N ALA A 207 -6.13 8.11 -4.16
CA ALA A 207 -5.48 7.02 -3.44
C ALA A 207 -4.00 7.31 -3.18
N ASP A 208 -3.70 7.67 -1.94
CA ASP A 208 -2.37 7.59 -1.33
C ASP A 208 -2.50 7.52 0.20
N LYS A 209 -1.38 7.28 0.91
CA LYS A 209 -1.36 7.19 2.37
C LYS A 209 -1.86 8.48 3.05
N GLY A 210 -1.54 9.65 2.50
CA GLY A 210 -1.95 10.95 3.02
C GLY A 210 -3.46 11.20 2.89
N GLN A 211 -4.04 10.93 1.71
CA GLN A 211 -5.47 11.05 1.48
C GLN A 211 -6.29 10.05 2.32
N ALA A 212 -5.79 8.82 2.47
CA ALA A 212 -6.40 7.82 3.36
C ALA A 212 -6.39 8.30 4.83
N LEU A 213 -5.28 8.88 5.29
CA LEU A 213 -5.20 9.48 6.62
C LEU A 213 -6.14 10.69 6.76
N ALA A 214 -6.19 11.58 5.78
CA ALA A 214 -7.07 12.74 5.79
C ALA A 214 -8.55 12.32 5.82
N TYR A 215 -8.91 11.28 5.07
CA TYR A 215 -10.23 10.65 5.15
C TYR A 215 -10.52 10.12 6.56
N LEU A 216 -9.57 9.39 7.14
CA LEU A 216 -9.71 8.85 8.48
C LEU A 216 -9.90 9.96 9.54
N GLN A 217 -9.13 11.05 9.48
CA GLN A 217 -9.30 12.21 10.35
C GLN A 217 -10.71 12.81 10.22
N ARG A 218 -11.24 12.95 8.99
CA ARG A 218 -12.61 13.42 8.76
C ARG A 218 -13.65 12.47 9.36
N LYS A 219 -13.46 11.17 9.20
CA LYS A 219 -14.35 10.13 9.75
C LYS A 219 -14.35 10.14 11.28
N LEU A 220 -13.17 10.22 11.89
CA LEU A 220 -13.02 10.38 13.34
C LEU A 220 -13.67 11.67 13.86
N LYS A 221 -13.51 12.77 13.13
CA LYS A 221 -14.16 14.05 13.44
C LYS A 221 -15.68 13.99 13.38
N ALA A 222 -16.24 13.38 12.34
CA ALA A 222 -17.68 13.17 12.20
C ALA A 222 -18.25 12.33 13.35
N ASN A 223 -17.47 11.40 13.89
CA ASN A 223 -17.84 10.56 15.02
C ASN A 223 -17.55 11.19 16.40
N GLY A 224 -17.12 12.46 16.44
CA GLY A 224 -16.79 13.16 17.69
C GLY A 224 -15.53 12.64 18.41
N ARG A 225 -14.64 11.96 17.68
CA ARG A 225 -13.44 11.30 18.21
C ARG A 225 -12.15 11.84 17.58
N VAL A 226 -12.06 13.17 17.42
CA VAL A 226 -10.84 13.82 16.90
C VAL A 226 -9.67 13.55 17.85
N PRO A 227 -8.56 12.95 17.39
CA PRO A 227 -7.37 12.80 18.22
C PRO A 227 -6.83 14.17 18.68
N LEU A 228 -6.38 14.28 19.93
CA LEU A 228 -5.78 15.53 20.44
C LEU A 228 -4.41 15.82 19.82
N SER A 229 -3.69 14.77 19.43
CA SER A 229 -2.43 14.85 18.70
C SER A 229 -2.29 13.66 17.76
N SER A 230 -1.72 13.89 16.59
CA SER A 230 -1.44 12.85 15.59
C SER A 230 0.04 12.87 15.25
N LEU A 231 0.71 11.73 15.35
CA LEU A 231 2.10 11.53 14.98
C LEU A 231 2.16 10.62 13.76
N VAL A 232 2.81 11.06 12.69
CA VAL A 232 3.07 10.27 11.48
C VAL A 232 4.53 9.87 11.42
N CYS A 233 4.80 8.61 11.10
CA CYS A 233 6.14 8.04 10.96
C CYS A 233 6.26 7.36 9.58
N GLY A 234 7.37 7.59 8.88
CA GLY A 234 7.66 6.93 7.61
C GLY A 234 9.08 7.19 7.15
N ASP A 235 9.61 6.33 6.27
CA ASP A 235 11.00 6.32 5.83
C ASP A 235 11.17 6.66 4.34
N SER A 236 10.10 6.53 3.54
CA SER A 236 10.21 6.46 2.08
C SER A 236 9.26 7.40 1.33
N GLY A 237 9.40 7.42 0.00
CA GLY A 237 8.62 8.30 -0.87
C GLY A 237 7.10 8.04 -0.86
N ASN A 238 6.66 6.84 -0.47
CA ASN A 238 5.22 6.55 -0.34
C ASN A 238 4.60 7.18 0.93
N ASP A 239 5.43 7.63 1.87
CA ASP A 239 5.03 8.28 3.12
C ASP A 239 5.03 9.81 3.02
N ALA A 240 5.61 10.38 1.95
CA ALA A 240 5.76 11.82 1.79
C ALA A 240 4.43 12.58 2.01
N GLU A 241 3.32 12.04 1.49
CA GLU A 241 1.99 12.64 1.64
C GLU A 241 1.39 12.50 3.05
N LEU A 242 1.90 11.63 3.92
CA LEU A 242 1.48 11.61 5.32
C LEU A 242 1.88 12.92 6.03
N PHE A 243 3.03 13.48 5.66
CA PHE A 243 3.58 14.70 6.27
C PHE A 243 2.92 15.98 5.75
N THR A 244 2.12 15.90 4.68
CA THR A 244 1.37 17.04 4.12
C THR A 244 -0.03 17.17 4.73
N VAL A 245 -0.49 16.16 5.47
CA VAL A 245 -1.80 16.16 6.13
C VAL A 245 -1.83 17.23 7.24
N PRO A 246 -2.87 18.08 7.32
CA PRO A 246 -2.99 19.06 8.40
C PRO A 246 -3.05 18.42 9.79
N ASP A 247 -2.61 19.17 10.80
CA ASP A 247 -2.71 18.80 12.22
C ASP A 247 -1.99 17.48 12.60
N VAL A 248 -0.91 17.16 11.87
CA VAL A 248 -0.02 16.04 12.20
C VAL A 248 1.41 16.51 12.51
N TYR A 249 2.09 15.77 13.37
CA TYR A 249 3.52 15.91 13.63
C TYR A 249 4.26 14.78 12.92
N GLY A 250 5.38 15.09 12.26
CA GLY A 250 6.15 14.12 11.48
C GLY A 250 7.43 13.65 12.15
N VAL A 251 7.72 12.36 12.04
CA VAL A 251 9.03 11.75 12.29
C VAL A 251 9.46 11.01 11.03
N MET A 252 10.68 11.28 10.56
CA MET A 252 11.31 10.65 9.41
C MET A 252 12.67 10.08 9.84
#